data_AF-A0A5C8CP11-F1
#
_entry.id   AF-A0A5C8CP11-F1
#
_cell.length_a   1.000
_cell.length_b   1.000
_cell.length_c   1.000
_cell.angle_alpha   90.00
_cell.angle_beta   90.00
_cell.angle_gamma   90.00
#
_symmetry.space_group_name_H-M   'P 1'
#
loop_
_entity.id
_entity.type
_entity.pdbx_description
1 polymer ?
#
loop_
_entity_poly.entity_id
_entity_poly.type
_entity_poly.pdbx_seq_one_letter_code
_entity_poly.pdbx_strand_id
1 'polypeptide(L)'
;GYVLPWGQMSFWGATVITNLFSAVPYFGESIVTLLWGGYSVGNPTLNRFFSLHYLLPFVIAGVVVLHVWALHVVGQNNPAGVEPKTEKDTVPFTPYATVKDAFGMTVFLLFFSWFLFYIPNYLGDPDNYIPANPAVTPAHIVPEWYYLPFYAILRSIPNKLAGVIAMFSAIIVLAFLPWLDSARTRSSKYRPLAKQFFWIFVAICLGLGWLGAKPAEGIYVVAGRVLTFAYFAYFLIVLPILSRIEKARPLPNSIAEDVLRKTGKTPVSAAIALVVGGMLLVGGINNAKAEDGHGPTPPSLKWSFAGPLGKFDQGQLQRGLKIYKEVCSACHGLSFVAFRNLADPGGPGYSAAQAAAFASDYKVKDGPDDKGEMFERNGRPADYFPSPYPNEQAARASNGGAYPPDLSLIAKARGYERGFPQFIFDAFMQFQEKGPNYIDALLQGYEDKAPAGFELPQGSYYNKYFPGHAIKMPKPLSDGQVTFDDGSPATVQQYAKDVSAFLMWAAEPHLEARKRTGLQVMLFLLVFSGLLYFTKKKVWADAH
;
A
#
# COMPACT_ATOMS: atom_id res chain seq x y z
N GLY A 1 0.42 -0.22 14.57
CA GLY A 1 1.07 -0.61 13.31
C GLY A 1 1.22 0.60 12.42
N TYR A 2 0.24 0.85 11.55
CA TYR A 2 0.34 1.89 10.52
C TYR A 2 0.46 3.33 11.01
N VAL A 3 0.14 3.62 12.29
CA VAL A 3 0.35 4.94 12.91
C VAL A 3 1.83 5.21 13.24
N LEU A 4 2.64 4.16 13.43
CA LEU A 4 4.00 4.28 13.95
C LEU A 4 5.01 4.98 13.03
N PRO A 5 4.94 4.84 11.68
CA PRO A 5 5.78 5.61 10.77
C PRO A 5 5.59 7.13 10.88
N TRP A 6 4.47 7.58 11.42
CA TRP A 6 4.14 9.00 11.64
C TRP A 6 4.19 9.86 10.36
N GLY A 7 3.73 9.29 9.23
CA GLY A 7 3.46 10.02 8.01
C GLY A 7 2.07 10.66 7.98
N GLN A 8 1.71 11.29 6.86
CA GLN A 8 0.41 11.94 6.70
C GLN A 8 -0.75 10.94 6.86
N MET A 9 -0.70 9.78 6.20
CA MET A 9 -1.75 8.76 6.33
C MET A 9 -1.81 8.18 7.75
N SER A 10 -0.66 7.98 8.39
CA SER A 10 -0.58 7.57 9.80
C SER A 10 -1.34 8.52 10.73
N PHE A 11 -1.07 9.83 10.64
CA PHE A 11 -1.64 10.84 11.53
C PHE A 11 -3.14 11.06 11.30
N TRP A 12 -3.53 11.25 10.03
CA TRP A 12 -4.93 11.51 9.70
C TRP A 12 -5.79 10.24 9.82
N GLY A 13 -5.25 9.07 9.50
CA GLY A 13 -5.89 7.78 9.77
C GLY A 13 -6.16 7.58 11.27
N ALA A 14 -5.16 7.87 12.13
CA ALA A 14 -5.35 7.84 13.59
C ALA A 14 -6.45 8.82 14.02
N THR A 15 -6.43 10.04 13.50
CA THR A 15 -7.44 11.09 13.80
C THR A 15 -8.84 10.63 13.42
N VAL A 16 -9.03 10.07 12.22
CA VAL A 16 -10.35 9.59 11.76
C VAL A 16 -10.83 8.39 12.58
N ILE A 17 -10.00 7.36 12.76
CA ILE A 17 -10.39 6.10 13.42
C ILE A 17 -10.77 6.34 14.88
N THR A 18 -9.97 7.12 15.61
CA THR A 18 -10.29 7.46 17.01
C THR A 18 -11.54 8.32 17.10
N ASN A 19 -11.74 9.27 16.18
CA ASN A 19 -12.96 10.08 16.13
C ASN A 19 -14.22 9.26 15.83
N LEU A 20 -14.14 8.02 15.35
CA LEU A 20 -15.33 7.17 15.21
C LEU A 20 -16.03 6.95 16.56
N PHE A 21 -15.27 6.92 17.67
CA PHE A 21 -15.82 6.75 19.01
C PHE A 21 -16.61 7.97 19.50
N SER A 22 -16.37 9.17 18.97
CA SER A 22 -17.18 10.37 19.26
C SER A 22 -18.63 10.22 18.79
N ALA A 23 -18.93 9.28 17.90
CA ALA A 23 -20.30 9.00 17.49
C ALA A 23 -21.14 8.38 18.62
N VAL A 24 -20.51 7.79 19.64
CA VAL A 24 -21.21 7.15 20.75
C VAL A 24 -21.87 8.20 21.66
N PRO A 25 -23.20 8.14 21.86
CA PRO A 25 -23.90 9.13 22.69
C PRO A 25 -23.37 9.17 24.14
N TYR A 26 -23.45 10.34 24.76
CA TYR A 26 -23.10 10.64 26.16
C TYR A 26 -21.62 10.56 26.54
N PHE A 27 -20.88 9.55 26.07
CA PHE A 27 -19.50 9.30 26.53
C PHE A 27 -18.46 9.17 25.40
N GLY A 28 -18.87 9.37 24.14
CA GLY A 28 -17.97 9.29 22.99
C GLY A 28 -16.76 10.22 23.08
N GLU A 29 -16.96 11.49 23.43
CA GLU A 29 -15.87 12.47 23.57
C GLU A 29 -14.87 12.08 24.67
N SER A 30 -15.37 11.56 25.80
CA SER A 30 -14.52 11.05 26.89
C SER A 30 -13.65 9.87 26.43
N ILE A 31 -14.21 8.98 25.59
CA ILE A 31 -13.44 7.88 24.99
C ILE A 31 -12.37 8.43 24.05
N VAL A 32 -12.69 9.42 23.20
CA VAL A 32 -11.71 10.01 22.27
C VAL A 32 -10.56 10.68 23.03
N THR A 33 -10.87 11.49 24.04
CA THR A 33 -9.85 12.15 24.87
C THR A 33 -9.02 11.11 25.62
N LEU A 34 -9.66 10.05 26.13
CA LEU A 34 -8.96 8.93 26.74
C LEU A 34 -8.03 8.25 25.73
N LEU A 35 -8.45 8.00 24.50
CA LEU A 35 -7.64 7.37 23.45
C LEU A 35 -6.48 8.25 23.01
N TRP A 36 -6.66 9.56 22.91
CA TRP A 36 -5.59 10.49 22.52
C TRP A 36 -4.59 10.74 23.65
N GLY A 37 -5.06 10.82 24.90
CA GLY A 37 -4.24 11.29 26.01
C GLY A 37 -3.97 12.80 25.96
N GLY A 38 -4.89 13.55 25.34
CA GLY A 38 -4.77 14.97 25.07
C GLY A 38 -5.95 15.46 24.23
N TYR A 39 -5.88 16.70 23.77
CA TYR A 39 -6.94 17.36 22.99
C TYR A 39 -6.92 17.03 21.49
N SER A 40 -5.83 16.44 21.01
CA SER A 40 -5.65 16.01 19.63
C SER A 40 -4.73 14.80 19.58
N VAL A 41 -4.68 14.14 18.42
CA VAL A 41 -3.63 13.16 18.14
C VAL A 41 -2.26 13.82 18.28
N GLY A 42 -1.37 13.19 19.04
CA GLY A 42 -0.02 13.71 19.31
C GLY A 42 0.89 12.67 19.94
N ASN A 43 1.99 13.11 20.56
CA ASN A 43 2.98 12.22 21.15
C ASN A 43 2.40 11.23 22.20
N PRO A 44 1.50 11.64 23.12
CA PRO A 44 0.86 10.70 24.04
C PRO A 44 0.09 9.59 23.31
N THR A 45 -0.52 9.90 22.16
CA THR A 45 -1.26 8.96 21.31
C THR A 45 -0.32 7.99 20.59
N LEU A 46 0.81 8.47 20.08
CA LEU A 46 1.80 7.63 19.42
C LEU A 46 2.42 6.62 20.39
N ASN A 47 2.81 7.07 21.58
CA ASN A 47 3.50 6.24 22.57
C ASN A 47 2.62 5.08 23.08
N ARG A 48 1.35 5.35 23.42
CA ARG A 48 0.40 4.28 23.77
C ARG A 48 0.13 3.33 22.60
N PHE A 49 0.06 3.83 21.36
CA PHE A 49 -0.18 2.98 20.20
C PHE A 49 1.02 2.10 19.89
N PHE A 50 2.24 2.57 20.18
CA PHE A 50 3.43 1.72 20.17
C PHE A 50 3.30 0.59 21.20
N SER A 51 3.00 0.91 22.46
CA SER A 51 2.82 -0.09 23.52
C SER A 51 1.73 -1.12 23.17
N LEU A 52 0.56 -0.66 22.71
CA LEU A 52 -0.54 -1.53 22.28
C LEU A 52 -0.17 -2.37 21.05
N HIS A 53 0.54 -1.80 20.08
CA HIS A 53 0.98 -2.55 18.90
C HIS A 53 1.99 -3.64 19.24
N TYR A 54 2.79 -3.44 20.29
CA TYR A 54 3.67 -4.48 20.82
C TYR A 54 2.88 -5.55 21.58
N LEU A 55 1.91 -5.17 22.42
CA LEU A 55 1.12 -6.07 23.26
C LEU A 55 0.15 -6.97 22.46
N LEU A 56 -0.60 -6.39 21.53
CA LEU A 56 -1.71 -7.07 20.83
C LEU A 56 -1.28 -8.34 20.06
N PRO A 57 -0.09 -8.41 19.42
CA PRO A 57 0.41 -9.66 18.84
C PRO A 57 0.48 -10.82 19.83
N PHE A 58 0.86 -10.59 21.10
CA PHE A 58 0.88 -11.64 22.12
C PHE A 58 -0.52 -12.07 22.55
N VAL A 59 -1.46 -11.13 22.62
CA VAL A 59 -2.88 -11.44 22.86
C VAL A 59 -3.43 -12.29 21.72
N ILE A 60 -3.13 -11.93 20.46
CA ILE A 60 -3.50 -12.72 19.28
C ILE A 60 -2.90 -14.11 19.35
N ALA A 61 -1.62 -14.26 19.71
CA ALA A 61 -0.99 -15.58 19.89
C ALA A 61 -1.74 -16.43 20.93
N GLY A 62 -2.14 -15.84 22.07
CA GLY A 62 -2.98 -16.52 23.06
C GLY A 62 -4.33 -16.98 22.51
N VAL A 63 -5.01 -16.13 21.73
CA VAL A 63 -6.27 -16.50 21.05
C VAL A 63 -6.04 -17.59 20.00
N VAL A 64 -4.91 -17.59 19.28
CA VAL A 64 -4.55 -18.64 18.32
C VAL A 64 -4.37 -19.98 19.03
N VAL A 65 -3.77 -20.02 20.22
CA VAL A 65 -3.68 -21.26 21.02
C VAL A 65 -5.07 -21.78 21.37
N LEU A 66 -5.97 -20.92 21.84
CA LEU A 66 -7.36 -21.31 22.12
C LEU A 66 -8.09 -21.79 20.87
N HIS A 67 -7.85 -21.14 19.73
CA HIS A 67 -8.44 -21.51 18.44
C HIS A 67 -7.97 -22.90 17.98
N VAL A 68 -6.65 -23.18 18.06
CA VAL A 68 -6.08 -24.49 17.74
C VAL A 68 -6.60 -25.56 18.70
N TRP A 69 -6.68 -25.26 20.00
CA TRP A 69 -7.23 -26.19 20.98
C TRP A 69 -8.70 -26.52 20.69
N ALA A 70 -9.54 -25.53 20.41
CA ALA A 70 -10.92 -25.75 20.02
C ALA A 70 -11.03 -26.67 18.79
N LEU A 71 -10.19 -26.45 17.78
CA LEU A 71 -10.12 -27.30 16.58
C LEU A 71 -9.69 -28.74 16.90
N HIS A 72 -8.79 -28.95 17.86
CA HIS A 72 -8.38 -30.28 18.30
C HIS A 72 -9.49 -31.04 19.05
N VAL A 73 -10.41 -30.35 19.72
CA VAL A 73 -11.54 -30.98 20.41
C VAL A 73 -12.62 -31.43 19.42
N VAL A 74 -12.98 -30.57 18.46
CA VAL A 74 -14.08 -30.87 17.52
C VAL A 74 -13.62 -31.58 16.24
N GLY A 75 -12.32 -31.54 15.92
CA GLY A 75 -11.76 -32.05 14.68
C GLY A 75 -11.87 -31.07 13.51
N GLN A 76 -11.10 -31.34 12.45
CA GLN A 76 -11.13 -30.53 11.23
C GLN A 76 -12.36 -30.84 10.38
N ASN A 77 -12.97 -29.81 9.80
CA ASN A 77 -13.98 -29.99 8.75
C ASN A 77 -13.30 -30.31 7.39
N ASN A 78 -14.06 -30.81 6.42
CA ASN A 78 -13.58 -31.19 5.10
C ASN A 78 -14.49 -30.67 3.97
N PRO A 79 -14.05 -30.66 2.70
CA PRO A 79 -14.85 -30.15 1.58
C PRO A 79 -16.19 -30.86 1.36
N ALA A 80 -16.33 -32.11 1.81
CA ALA A 80 -17.59 -32.83 1.74
C ALA A 80 -18.56 -32.42 2.86
N GLY A 81 -18.06 -31.90 3.98
CA GLY A 81 -18.86 -31.51 5.15
C GLY A 81 -19.50 -32.69 5.87
N VAL A 82 -18.97 -33.91 5.68
CA VAL A 82 -19.39 -35.15 6.35
C VAL A 82 -18.38 -35.53 7.42
N GLU A 83 -18.85 -36.09 8.53
CA GLU A 83 -17.96 -36.54 9.60
C GLU A 83 -17.12 -37.75 9.17
N PRO A 84 -15.87 -37.89 9.64
CA PRO A 84 -15.09 -39.10 9.44
C PRO A 84 -15.77 -40.28 10.15
N LYS A 85 -15.93 -41.41 9.45
CA LYS A 85 -16.61 -42.61 9.98
C LYS A 85 -15.67 -43.79 10.18
N THR A 86 -14.64 -43.86 9.34
CA THR A 86 -13.70 -44.98 9.30
C THR A 86 -12.27 -44.48 9.25
N GLU A 87 -11.30 -45.32 9.61
CA GLU A 87 -9.87 -44.98 9.51
C GLU A 87 -9.46 -44.59 8.08
N LYS A 88 -10.18 -45.09 7.07
CA LYS A 88 -9.98 -44.74 5.65
C LYS A 88 -10.34 -43.29 5.30
N ASP A 89 -11.08 -42.60 6.17
CA ASP A 89 -11.48 -41.20 5.97
C ASP A 89 -10.40 -40.20 6.42
N THR A 90 -9.33 -40.67 7.09
CA THR A 90 -8.31 -39.81 7.70
C THR A 90 -6.90 -40.33 7.45
N VAL A 91 -5.94 -39.42 7.53
CA VAL A 91 -4.51 -39.74 7.57
C VAL A 91 -3.88 -38.98 8.76
N PRO A 92 -2.79 -39.48 9.36
CA PRO A 92 -2.12 -38.74 10.42
C PRO A 92 -1.62 -37.39 9.88
N PHE A 93 -1.65 -36.35 10.71
CA PHE A 93 -1.26 -35.00 10.28
C PHE A 93 0.20 -34.96 9.81
N THR A 94 1.10 -35.60 10.57
CA THR A 94 2.51 -35.79 10.18
C THR A 94 2.70 -37.21 9.66
N PRO A 95 3.33 -37.41 8.48
CA PRO A 95 3.96 -36.38 7.63
C PRO A 95 3.03 -35.71 6.60
N TYR A 96 1.82 -36.23 6.37
CA TYR A 96 0.99 -35.90 5.21
C TYR A 96 0.64 -34.42 5.08
N ALA A 97 -0.10 -33.87 6.05
CA ALA A 97 -0.48 -32.46 6.07
C ALA A 97 0.74 -31.56 6.31
N THR A 98 1.66 -31.94 7.19
CA THR A 98 2.90 -31.18 7.45
C THR A 98 3.71 -30.92 6.18
N VAL A 99 3.93 -31.93 5.33
CA VAL A 99 4.66 -31.76 4.05
C VAL A 99 3.84 -30.98 3.02
N LYS A 100 2.51 -31.15 3.02
CA LYS A 100 1.60 -30.36 2.15
C LYS A 100 1.61 -28.88 2.53
N ASP A 101 1.57 -28.58 3.82
CA ASP A 101 1.58 -27.22 4.36
C ASP A 101 2.94 -26.57 4.16
N ALA A 102 4.04 -27.31 4.37
CA ALA A 102 5.38 -26.83 4.04
C ALA A 102 5.49 -26.46 2.55
N PHE A 103 5.02 -27.32 1.64
CA PHE A 103 4.98 -27.01 0.21
C PHE A 103 4.10 -25.79 -0.11
N GLY A 104 2.90 -25.72 0.48
CA GLY A 104 2.00 -24.58 0.30
C GLY A 104 2.62 -23.27 0.78
N MET A 105 3.31 -23.30 1.93
CA MET A 105 4.01 -22.17 2.51
C MET A 105 5.15 -21.69 1.59
N THR A 106 5.95 -22.59 1.00
CA THR A 106 7.04 -22.16 0.12
C THR A 106 6.55 -21.56 -1.19
N VAL A 107 5.44 -22.07 -1.74
CA VAL A 107 4.77 -21.46 -2.90
C VAL A 107 4.21 -20.09 -2.56
N PHE A 108 3.58 -19.94 -1.39
CA PHE A 108 3.12 -18.64 -0.90
C PHE A 108 4.29 -17.66 -0.70
N LEU A 109 5.39 -18.08 -0.06
CA LEU A 109 6.58 -17.26 0.15
C LEU A 109 7.24 -16.85 -1.17
N LEU A 110 7.19 -17.70 -2.20
CA LEU A 110 7.71 -17.36 -3.53
C LEU A 110 6.90 -16.20 -4.14
N PHE A 111 5.58 -16.28 -4.08
CA PHE A 111 4.69 -15.19 -4.50
C PHE A 111 4.86 -13.94 -3.64
N PHE A 112 4.95 -14.08 -2.32
CA PHE A 112 5.09 -12.97 -1.40
C PHE A 112 6.44 -12.25 -1.57
N SER A 113 7.52 -13.00 -1.85
CA SER A 113 8.84 -12.45 -2.15
C SER A 113 8.83 -11.51 -3.36
N TRP A 114 7.95 -11.77 -4.34
CA TRP A 114 7.75 -10.86 -5.47
C TRP A 114 7.38 -9.45 -5.00
N PHE A 115 6.39 -9.37 -4.10
CA PHE A 115 5.95 -8.10 -3.54
C PHE A 115 7.03 -7.46 -2.69
N LEU A 116 7.69 -8.21 -1.82
CA LEU A 116 8.72 -7.67 -0.93
C LEU A 116 9.93 -7.09 -1.67
N PHE A 117 10.44 -7.79 -2.69
CA PHE A 117 11.73 -7.41 -3.28
C PHE A 117 11.60 -6.55 -4.54
N TYR A 118 10.50 -6.67 -5.29
CA TYR A 118 10.37 -6.01 -6.59
C TYR A 118 9.33 -4.89 -6.61
N ILE A 119 8.23 -5.03 -5.86
CA ILE A 119 7.15 -4.02 -5.82
C ILE A 119 6.65 -3.69 -4.39
N PRO A 120 7.52 -3.40 -3.41
CA PRO A 120 7.11 -3.33 -2.00
C PRO A 120 6.18 -2.18 -1.65
N ASN A 121 6.14 -1.14 -2.48
CA ASN A 121 5.28 0.02 -2.27
C ASN A 121 3.95 -0.08 -3.04
N TYR A 122 3.74 -1.17 -3.76
CA TYR A 122 2.56 -1.32 -4.63
C TYR A 122 1.24 -1.34 -3.85
N LEU A 123 1.24 -1.90 -2.64
CA LEU A 123 0.07 -1.94 -1.75
C LEU A 123 0.07 -0.81 -0.70
N GLY A 124 1.00 0.14 -0.81
CA GLY A 124 1.16 1.26 0.11
C GLY A 124 0.59 2.57 -0.44
N ASP A 125 0.53 3.57 0.42
CA ASP A 125 0.13 4.94 0.06
C ASP A 125 1.37 5.86 0.04
N PRO A 126 1.65 6.55 -1.09
CA PRO A 126 2.75 7.50 -1.21
C PRO A 126 2.76 8.60 -0.14
N ASP A 127 1.60 9.11 0.28
CA ASP A 127 1.54 10.23 1.23
C ASP A 127 2.07 9.83 2.61
N ASN A 128 2.17 8.54 2.92
CA ASN A 128 2.79 8.10 4.16
C ASN A 128 4.32 8.21 4.18
N TYR A 129 4.95 8.59 3.05
CA TYR A 129 6.34 9.03 2.98
C TYR A 129 6.53 10.52 3.30
N ILE A 130 5.43 11.27 3.46
CA ILE A 130 5.43 12.67 3.88
C ILE A 130 5.26 12.70 5.39
N PRO A 131 6.14 13.38 6.15
CA PRO A 131 5.97 13.54 7.58
C PRO A 131 4.60 14.14 7.93
N ALA A 132 4.01 13.67 9.04
CA ALA A 132 2.71 14.15 9.49
C ALA A 132 2.70 15.68 9.70
N ASN A 133 1.69 16.34 9.15
CA ASN A 133 1.40 17.75 9.37
C ASN A 133 -0.02 17.90 9.92
N PRO A 134 -0.18 18.24 11.21
CA PRO A 134 -1.50 18.40 11.84
C PRO A 134 -2.36 19.52 11.25
N ALA A 135 -1.76 20.47 10.52
CA ALA A 135 -2.47 21.61 9.93
C ALA A 135 -2.90 21.36 8.47
N VAL A 136 -2.46 20.27 7.83
CA VAL A 136 -2.71 20.01 6.41
C VAL A 136 -3.18 18.57 6.22
N THR A 137 -4.47 18.41 5.96
CA THR A 137 -5.04 17.13 5.54
C THR A 137 -4.72 16.88 4.06
N PRO A 138 -4.21 15.69 3.70
CA PRO A 138 -4.07 15.30 2.31
C PRO A 138 -5.39 15.39 1.53
N ALA A 139 -5.31 15.78 0.26
CA ALA A 139 -6.50 15.98 -0.58
C ALA A 139 -7.29 14.67 -0.79
N HIS A 140 -6.61 13.53 -0.84
CA HIS A 140 -7.21 12.22 -1.02
C HIS A 140 -6.78 11.26 0.10
N ILE A 141 -7.48 11.30 1.24
CA ILE A 141 -7.25 10.34 2.32
C ILE A 141 -7.99 9.03 2.04
N VAL A 142 -7.25 7.97 1.80
CA VAL A 142 -7.78 6.62 1.55
C VAL A 142 -7.19 5.67 2.61
N PRO A 143 -8.00 4.85 3.28
CA PRO A 143 -7.47 3.88 4.23
C PRO A 143 -6.75 2.75 3.49
N GLU A 144 -6.02 1.93 4.24
CA GLU A 144 -5.34 0.77 3.69
C GLU A 144 -6.34 -0.16 2.98
N TRP A 145 -5.88 -0.84 1.91
CA TRP A 145 -6.76 -1.56 0.99
C TRP A 145 -7.67 -2.61 1.66
N TYR A 146 -7.20 -3.22 2.75
CA TYR A 146 -7.93 -4.22 3.53
C TYR A 146 -9.04 -3.63 4.42
N TYR A 147 -9.07 -2.30 4.59
CA TYR A 147 -10.16 -1.57 5.26
C TYR A 147 -11.18 -0.96 4.30
N LEU A 148 -10.89 -0.90 3.00
CA LEU A 148 -11.75 -0.25 2.01
C LEU A 148 -13.20 -0.74 1.98
N PRO A 149 -13.51 -2.06 2.07
CA PRO A 149 -14.91 -2.50 2.04
C PRO A 149 -15.72 -1.94 3.22
N PHE A 150 -15.14 -1.89 4.41
CA PHE A 150 -15.81 -1.37 5.61
C PHE A 150 -15.90 0.16 5.59
N TYR A 151 -14.84 0.82 5.10
CA TYR A 151 -14.86 2.26 4.88
C TYR A 151 -15.95 2.66 3.87
N ALA A 152 -16.12 1.90 2.78
CA ALA A 152 -17.19 2.12 1.80
C ALA A 152 -18.58 1.99 2.43
N ILE A 153 -18.81 1.00 3.30
CA ILE A 153 -20.05 0.84 4.06
C ILE A 153 -20.30 2.07 4.96
N LEU A 154 -19.29 2.51 5.71
CA LEU A 154 -19.39 3.66 6.62
C LEU A 154 -19.86 4.91 5.89
N ARG A 155 -19.19 5.28 4.79
CA ARG A 155 -19.46 6.52 4.04
C ARG A 155 -20.67 6.45 3.11
N SER A 156 -21.22 5.25 2.88
CA SER A 156 -22.45 5.10 2.10
C SER A 156 -23.68 5.64 2.84
N ILE A 157 -23.61 5.72 4.16
CA ILE A 157 -24.71 6.16 5.03
C ILE A 157 -24.51 7.64 5.40
N PRO A 158 -25.43 8.55 5.02
CA PRO A 158 -25.31 9.99 5.28
C PRO A 158 -25.69 10.35 6.74
N ASN A 159 -25.18 9.60 7.70
CA ASN A 159 -25.35 9.85 9.13
C ASN A 159 -24.16 9.26 9.90
N LYS A 160 -23.52 10.08 10.74
CA LYS A 160 -22.29 9.71 11.47
C LYS A 160 -22.48 8.45 12.31
N LEU A 161 -23.51 8.42 13.17
CA LEU A 161 -23.76 7.29 14.06
C LEU A 161 -24.18 6.03 13.29
N ALA A 162 -25.12 6.15 12.35
CA ALA A 162 -25.60 5.00 11.58
C ALA A 162 -24.49 4.41 10.68
N GLY A 163 -23.62 5.24 10.10
CA GLY A 163 -22.45 4.79 9.35
C GLY A 163 -21.47 4.01 10.22
N VAL A 164 -21.18 4.51 11.42
CA VAL A 164 -20.34 3.79 12.40
C VAL A 164 -20.96 2.46 12.81
N ILE A 165 -22.26 2.45 13.14
CA ILE A 165 -23.00 1.22 13.49
C ILE A 165 -22.94 0.21 12.34
N ALA A 166 -23.19 0.63 11.10
CA ALA A 166 -23.15 -0.26 9.95
C ALA A 166 -21.75 -0.83 9.72
N MET A 167 -20.70 -0.02 9.83
CA MET A 167 -19.33 -0.49 9.68
C MET A 167 -18.99 -1.59 10.70
N PHE A 168 -19.27 -1.38 11.99
CA PHE A 168 -19.03 -2.40 13.02
C PHE A 168 -19.95 -3.61 12.87
N SER A 169 -21.22 -3.39 12.51
CA SER A 169 -22.19 -4.46 12.28
C SER A 169 -21.77 -5.38 11.12
N ALA A 170 -21.08 -4.86 10.12
CA ALA A 170 -20.56 -5.67 9.01
C ALA A 170 -19.53 -6.70 9.47
N ILE A 171 -18.81 -6.45 10.57
CA ILE A 171 -17.89 -7.43 11.17
C ILE A 171 -18.66 -8.33 12.15
N ILE A 172 -19.47 -7.73 13.02
CA ILE A 172 -20.21 -8.43 14.08
C ILE A 172 -21.17 -9.48 13.51
N VAL A 173 -21.79 -9.22 12.35
CA VAL A 173 -22.72 -10.17 11.72
C VAL A 173 -22.06 -11.53 11.41
N LEU A 174 -20.75 -11.57 11.18
CA LEU A 174 -20.00 -12.81 10.95
C LEU A 174 -19.99 -13.71 12.19
N ALA A 175 -20.02 -13.15 13.40
CA ALA A 175 -20.11 -13.93 14.63
C ALA A 175 -21.46 -14.65 14.74
N PHE A 176 -22.51 -14.12 14.10
CA PHE A 176 -23.85 -14.72 14.10
C PHE A 176 -24.08 -15.72 12.96
N LEU A 177 -23.10 -15.94 12.08
CA LEU A 177 -23.22 -16.86 10.94
C LEU A 177 -23.75 -18.26 11.32
N PRO A 178 -23.33 -18.89 12.44
CA PRO A 178 -23.86 -20.21 12.83
C PRO A 178 -25.37 -20.24 13.11
N TRP A 179 -25.97 -19.10 13.45
CA TRP A 179 -27.42 -18.97 13.70
C TRP A 179 -28.20 -18.44 12.49
N LEU A 180 -27.53 -17.74 11.58
CA LEU A 180 -28.13 -17.20 10.36
C LEU A 180 -28.27 -18.25 9.26
N ASP A 181 -27.35 -19.21 9.17
CA ASP A 181 -27.45 -20.35 8.24
C ASP A 181 -27.89 -21.62 8.96
N SER A 182 -29.20 -21.88 8.94
CA SER A 182 -29.80 -23.06 9.58
C SER A 182 -29.79 -24.32 8.70
N ALA A 183 -28.99 -24.36 7.62
CA ALA A 183 -28.99 -25.48 6.70
C ALA A 183 -28.36 -26.73 7.32
N ARG A 184 -28.99 -27.89 7.15
CA ARG A 184 -28.45 -29.17 7.65
C ARG A 184 -27.18 -29.60 6.91
N THR A 185 -27.06 -29.24 5.63
CA THR A 185 -25.87 -29.56 4.82
C THR A 185 -24.79 -28.51 5.01
N ARG A 186 -23.69 -28.91 5.66
CA ARG A 186 -22.59 -27.99 6.02
C ARG A 186 -21.83 -27.43 4.82
N SER A 187 -21.55 -28.26 3.80
CA SER A 187 -20.73 -27.84 2.66
C SER A 187 -21.57 -27.22 1.54
N SER A 188 -21.21 -25.99 1.14
CA SER A 188 -21.82 -25.31 0.00
C SER A 188 -21.51 -25.99 -1.35
N LYS A 189 -20.62 -26.99 -1.41
CA LYS A 189 -20.39 -27.82 -2.60
C LYS A 189 -21.67 -28.53 -3.05
N TYR A 190 -22.55 -28.88 -2.11
CA TYR A 190 -23.81 -29.59 -2.36
C TYR A 190 -25.04 -28.68 -2.32
N ARG A 191 -24.82 -27.36 -2.20
CA ARG A 191 -25.87 -26.33 -2.15
C ARG A 191 -25.71 -25.41 -3.37
N PRO A 192 -26.36 -25.73 -4.51
CA PRO A 192 -26.15 -25.03 -5.77
C PRO A 192 -26.48 -23.53 -5.71
N LEU A 193 -27.55 -23.15 -5.02
CA LEU A 193 -27.96 -21.76 -4.86
C LEU A 193 -27.03 -21.05 -3.87
N ALA A 194 -26.75 -21.65 -2.70
CA ALA A 194 -25.83 -21.04 -1.74
C ALA A 194 -24.44 -20.80 -2.34
N LYS A 195 -23.95 -21.72 -3.19
CA LYS A 195 -22.69 -21.53 -3.93
C LYS A 195 -22.75 -20.31 -4.86
N GLN A 196 -23.84 -20.12 -5.60
CA GLN A 196 -24.01 -18.96 -6.50
C GLN A 196 -24.06 -17.65 -5.70
N PHE A 197 -24.89 -17.58 -4.66
CA PHE A 197 -25.00 -16.40 -3.81
C PHE A 197 -23.72 -16.08 -3.04
N PHE A 198 -22.93 -17.08 -2.66
CA PHE A 198 -21.59 -16.88 -2.09
C PHE A 198 -20.67 -16.14 -3.08
N TRP A 199 -20.66 -16.52 -4.36
CA TRP A 199 -19.84 -15.81 -5.35
C TRP A 199 -20.37 -14.41 -5.67
N ILE A 200 -21.68 -14.19 -5.63
CA ILE A 200 -22.27 -12.85 -5.69
C ILE A 200 -21.80 -12.02 -4.49
N PHE A 201 -21.79 -12.60 -3.29
CA PHE A 201 -21.29 -11.94 -2.08
C PHE A 201 -19.80 -11.58 -2.20
N VAL A 202 -18.98 -12.47 -2.74
CA VAL A 202 -17.56 -12.16 -3.04
C VAL A 202 -17.46 -10.96 -3.99
N ALA A 203 -18.27 -10.92 -5.05
CA ALA A 203 -18.29 -9.78 -5.97
C ALA A 203 -18.74 -8.47 -5.28
N ILE A 204 -19.70 -8.53 -4.36
CA ILE A 204 -20.12 -7.38 -3.54
C ILE A 204 -18.96 -6.87 -2.68
N CYS A 205 -18.23 -7.75 -2.00
CA CYS A 205 -17.08 -7.38 -1.18
C CYS A 205 -15.97 -6.71 -2.01
N LEU A 206 -15.67 -7.24 -3.21
CA LEU A 206 -14.70 -6.65 -4.13
C LEU A 206 -15.19 -5.29 -4.66
N GLY A 207 -16.48 -5.17 -4.99
CA GLY A 207 -17.09 -3.91 -5.42
C GLY A 207 -17.06 -2.83 -4.33
N LEU A 208 -17.35 -3.19 -3.08
CA LEU A 208 -17.20 -2.29 -1.94
C LEU A 208 -15.75 -1.88 -1.72
N GLY A 209 -14.80 -2.81 -1.83
CA GLY A 209 -13.38 -2.50 -1.77
C GLY A 209 -12.95 -1.48 -2.84
N TRP A 210 -13.40 -1.67 -4.09
CA TRP A 210 -13.11 -0.73 -5.17
C TRP A 210 -13.77 0.63 -4.96
N LEU A 211 -15.04 0.68 -4.54
CA LEU A 211 -15.74 1.93 -4.25
C LEU A 211 -15.13 2.69 -3.06
N GLY A 212 -14.55 1.98 -2.09
CA GLY A 212 -13.83 2.59 -0.98
C GLY A 212 -12.62 3.42 -1.43
N ALA A 213 -12.02 3.09 -2.57
CA ALA A 213 -10.90 3.83 -3.16
C ALA A 213 -11.33 4.96 -4.12
N LYS A 214 -12.64 5.18 -4.32
CA LYS A 214 -13.16 6.22 -5.23
C LYS A 214 -13.66 7.45 -4.46
N PRO A 215 -13.75 8.63 -5.09
CA PRO A 215 -14.38 9.81 -4.47
C PRO A 215 -15.82 9.56 -4.03
N ALA A 216 -16.27 10.22 -2.96
CA ALA A 216 -17.61 10.05 -2.38
C ALA A 216 -18.66 10.90 -3.10
N GLU A 217 -18.69 10.82 -4.43
CA GLU A 217 -19.46 11.75 -5.26
C GLU A 217 -20.25 11.01 -6.34
N GLY A 218 -21.34 11.64 -6.79
CA GLY A 218 -22.16 11.17 -7.91
C GLY A 218 -22.58 9.70 -7.80
N ILE A 219 -22.31 8.94 -8.88
CA ILE A 219 -22.73 7.54 -9.01
C ILE A 219 -22.07 6.61 -7.99
N TYR A 220 -20.86 6.93 -7.51
CA TYR A 220 -20.13 6.08 -6.57
C TYR A 220 -20.85 5.97 -5.22
N VAL A 221 -21.51 7.03 -4.77
CA VAL A 221 -22.32 7.02 -3.54
C VAL A 221 -23.52 6.11 -3.68
N VAL A 222 -24.23 6.17 -4.81
CA VAL A 222 -25.40 5.34 -5.07
C VAL A 222 -24.99 3.87 -5.15
N ALA A 223 -23.93 3.55 -5.88
CA ALA A 223 -23.37 2.20 -5.95
C ALA A 223 -22.96 1.68 -4.57
N GLY A 224 -22.33 2.52 -3.75
CA GLY A 224 -21.92 2.17 -2.38
C GLY A 224 -23.11 1.80 -1.50
N ARG A 225 -24.21 2.55 -1.59
CA ARG A 225 -25.46 2.27 -0.87
C ARG A 225 -26.09 0.95 -1.30
N VAL A 226 -26.17 0.69 -2.61
CA VAL A 226 -26.72 -0.56 -3.14
C VAL A 226 -25.89 -1.76 -2.68
N LEU A 227 -24.56 -1.69 -2.79
CA LEU A 227 -23.69 -2.78 -2.35
C LEU A 227 -23.68 -2.96 -0.84
N THR A 228 -23.79 -1.87 -0.06
CA THR A 228 -23.95 -1.93 1.40
C THR A 228 -25.23 -2.66 1.78
N PHE A 229 -26.35 -2.35 1.13
CA PHE A 229 -27.59 -3.09 1.34
C PHE A 229 -27.43 -4.56 0.95
N ALA A 230 -26.86 -4.85 -0.22
CA ALA A 230 -26.66 -6.21 -0.70
C ALA A 230 -25.75 -7.04 0.23
N TYR A 231 -24.74 -6.40 0.85
CA TYR A 231 -23.87 -7.02 1.85
C TYR A 231 -24.68 -7.51 3.06
N PHE A 232 -25.51 -6.66 3.67
CA PHE A 232 -26.33 -7.06 4.82
C PHE A 232 -27.46 -8.01 4.44
N ALA A 233 -28.08 -7.81 3.27
CA ALA A 233 -29.13 -8.68 2.76
C ALA A 233 -28.61 -10.11 2.58
N TYR A 234 -27.34 -10.31 2.19
CA TYR A 234 -26.75 -11.64 2.11
C TYR A 234 -26.85 -12.39 3.44
N PHE A 235 -26.46 -11.76 4.55
CA PHE A 235 -26.46 -12.39 5.87
C PHE A 235 -27.85 -12.49 6.50
N LEU A 236 -28.63 -11.42 6.44
CA LEU A 236 -29.87 -11.30 7.20
C LEU A 236 -31.11 -11.81 6.45
N ILE A 237 -31.03 -11.93 5.12
CA ILE A 237 -32.17 -12.30 4.27
C ILE A 237 -31.83 -13.56 3.46
N VAL A 238 -30.79 -13.50 2.63
CA VAL A 238 -30.47 -14.55 1.66
C VAL A 238 -30.10 -15.86 2.37
N LEU A 239 -29.15 -15.84 3.32
CA LEU A 239 -28.73 -17.04 4.04
C LEU A 239 -29.89 -17.74 4.78
N PRO A 240 -30.72 -17.05 5.60
CA PRO A 240 -31.88 -17.65 6.27
C PRO A 240 -32.98 -18.15 5.33
N ILE A 241 -33.12 -17.57 4.13
CA ILE A 241 -34.08 -18.06 3.12
C ILE A 241 -33.53 -19.30 2.45
N LEU A 242 -32.28 -19.24 1.95
CA LEU A 242 -31.63 -20.37 1.28
C LEU A 242 -31.56 -21.60 2.18
N SER A 243 -31.28 -21.44 3.47
CA SER A 243 -31.25 -22.54 4.42
C SER A 243 -32.58 -23.30 4.54
N ARG A 244 -33.72 -22.66 4.21
CA ARG A 244 -35.07 -23.25 4.27
C ARG A 244 -35.58 -23.76 2.92
N ILE A 245 -35.26 -23.08 1.82
CA ILE A 245 -35.83 -23.39 0.49
C ILE A 245 -34.95 -24.33 -0.33
N GLU A 246 -33.64 -24.34 -0.10
CA GLU A 246 -32.71 -25.01 -0.97
C GLU A 246 -32.74 -26.53 -0.75
N LYS A 247 -32.96 -27.28 -1.84
CA LYS A 247 -32.79 -28.74 -1.85
C LYS A 247 -31.33 -29.07 -2.13
N ALA A 248 -30.63 -29.55 -1.10
CA ALA A 248 -29.24 -29.96 -1.24
C ALA A 248 -29.08 -31.20 -2.11
N ARG A 249 -27.96 -31.28 -2.83
CA ARG A 249 -27.55 -32.47 -3.57
C ARG A 249 -27.15 -33.60 -2.61
N PRO A 250 -27.22 -34.87 -3.03
CA PRO A 250 -26.79 -35.99 -2.20
C PRO A 250 -25.35 -35.82 -1.72
N LEU A 251 -25.16 -36.02 -0.42
CA LEU A 251 -23.84 -36.07 0.19
C LEU A 251 -23.20 -37.45 -0.06
N PRO A 252 -21.87 -37.52 -0.20
CA PRO A 252 -21.15 -38.80 -0.23
C PRO A 252 -21.32 -39.53 1.11
N ASN A 253 -21.25 -40.85 1.12
CA ASN A 253 -21.44 -41.64 2.34
C ASN A 253 -20.23 -41.55 3.29
N SER A 254 -19.04 -41.30 2.74
CA SER A 254 -17.79 -41.13 3.48
C SER A 254 -16.87 -40.10 2.81
N ILE A 255 -15.81 -39.68 3.51
CA ILE A 255 -14.81 -38.77 2.97
C ILE A 255 -14.01 -39.48 1.86
N ALA A 256 -13.66 -40.75 2.09
CA ALA A 256 -12.97 -41.57 1.10
C ALA A 256 -13.77 -41.70 -0.21
N GLU A 257 -15.09 -41.83 -0.15
CA GLU A 257 -15.95 -41.85 -1.34
C GLU A 257 -15.85 -40.53 -2.12
N ASP A 258 -15.92 -39.36 -1.44
CA ASP A 258 -15.80 -38.05 -2.12
C ASP A 258 -14.45 -37.86 -2.81
N VAL A 259 -13.37 -38.31 -2.15
CA VAL A 259 -12.00 -38.16 -2.65
C VAL A 259 -11.72 -39.09 -3.84
N LEU A 260 -12.17 -40.35 -3.76
CA LEU A 260 -11.93 -41.36 -4.80
C LEU A 260 -12.90 -41.27 -5.98
N ARG A 261 -13.98 -40.49 -5.86
CA ARG A 261 -14.96 -40.32 -6.94
C ARG A 261 -14.29 -39.67 -8.15
N LYS A 262 -14.23 -40.40 -9.27
CA LYS A 262 -13.81 -39.83 -10.57
C LYS A 262 -14.74 -38.69 -10.97
N THR A 263 -14.34 -37.45 -10.76
CA THR A 263 -15.07 -36.28 -11.25
C THR A 263 -14.88 -36.15 -12.76
N GLY A 264 -15.95 -36.36 -13.53
CA GLY A 264 -16.05 -35.86 -14.90
C GLY A 264 -15.87 -34.34 -14.93
N LYS A 265 -15.28 -33.83 -16.03
CA LYS A 265 -14.88 -32.43 -16.24
C LYS A 265 -15.83 -31.43 -15.55
N THR A 266 -15.30 -30.68 -14.59
CA THR A 266 -16.02 -29.60 -13.91
C THR A 266 -16.54 -28.60 -14.95
N PRO A 267 -17.85 -28.34 -15.05
CA PRO A 267 -18.33 -27.26 -15.90
C PRO A 267 -17.80 -25.95 -15.33
N VAL A 268 -17.20 -25.18 -16.23
CA VAL A 268 -16.63 -23.83 -16.07
C VAL A 268 -17.73 -22.88 -15.59
N SER A 269 -18.12 -23.00 -14.34
CA SER A 269 -19.17 -22.20 -13.69
C SER A 269 -18.58 -20.99 -12.95
N ALA A 270 -17.28 -21.02 -12.68
CA ALA A 270 -16.53 -19.88 -12.14
C ALA A 270 -16.42 -18.72 -13.14
N ALA A 271 -16.43 -19.00 -14.45
CA ALA A 271 -16.33 -17.95 -15.47
C ALA A 271 -17.61 -17.09 -15.56
N ILE A 272 -18.80 -17.67 -15.34
CA ILE A 272 -20.07 -16.94 -15.47
C ILE A 272 -20.31 -15.99 -14.29
N ALA A 273 -19.88 -16.34 -13.07
CA ALA A 273 -19.97 -15.45 -11.91
C ALA A 273 -19.01 -14.25 -11.99
N LEU A 274 -17.82 -14.45 -12.56
CA LEU A 274 -16.87 -13.37 -12.88
C LEU A 274 -17.39 -12.46 -14.00
N VAL A 275 -18.15 -12.98 -14.96
CA VAL A 275 -18.76 -12.17 -16.03
C VAL A 275 -19.94 -11.34 -15.54
N VAL A 276 -20.78 -11.85 -14.63
CA VAL A 276 -21.90 -11.06 -14.06
C VAL A 276 -21.41 -10.02 -13.03
N GLY A 277 -20.41 -10.36 -12.21
CA GLY A 277 -19.71 -9.38 -11.36
C GLY A 277 -18.92 -8.35 -12.17
N GLY A 278 -18.34 -8.77 -13.30
CA GLY A 278 -17.69 -7.89 -14.27
C GLY A 278 -18.68 -6.98 -15.00
N MET A 279 -19.88 -7.43 -15.36
CA MET A 279 -20.89 -6.60 -16.03
C MET A 279 -21.47 -5.50 -15.12
N LEU A 280 -21.53 -5.70 -13.80
CA LEU A 280 -21.85 -4.62 -12.85
C LEU A 280 -20.71 -3.60 -12.68
N LEU A 281 -19.45 -4.00 -12.95
CA LEU A 281 -18.31 -3.09 -13.02
C LEU A 281 -18.16 -2.41 -14.39
N VAL A 282 -18.69 -3.02 -15.46
CA VAL A 282 -18.63 -2.52 -16.85
C VAL A 282 -19.83 -1.67 -17.24
N GLY A 283 -20.96 -1.77 -16.52
CA GLY A 283 -22.17 -0.98 -16.78
C GLY A 283 -22.07 0.54 -16.52
N GLY A 284 -20.90 1.03 -16.08
CA GLY A 284 -20.64 2.44 -15.82
C GLY A 284 -19.49 3.06 -16.64
N ILE A 285 -19.01 2.42 -17.70
CA ILE A 285 -17.85 2.91 -18.48
C ILE A 285 -18.25 3.93 -19.59
N ASN A 286 -19.43 4.52 -19.54
CA ASN A 286 -19.76 5.65 -20.42
C ASN A 286 -19.90 6.93 -19.60
N ASN A 287 -18.90 7.80 -19.74
CA ASN A 287 -18.89 9.21 -19.34
C ASN A 287 -18.87 9.54 -17.84
N ALA A 288 -17.87 9.03 -17.12
CA ALA A 288 -17.31 9.78 -16.00
C ALA A 288 -15.85 10.10 -16.34
N LYS A 289 -15.63 11.13 -17.17
CA LYS A 289 -14.46 11.98 -16.98
C LYS A 289 -14.69 12.65 -15.63
N ALA A 290 -14.29 11.97 -14.55
CA ALA A 290 -13.92 12.72 -13.37
C ALA A 290 -12.75 13.58 -13.84
N GLU A 291 -12.97 14.89 -13.94
CA GLU A 291 -11.88 15.84 -13.86
C GLU A 291 -11.30 15.68 -12.45
N ASP A 292 -10.54 14.61 -12.24
CA ASP A 292 -9.57 14.61 -11.18
C ASP A 292 -8.68 15.81 -11.51
N GLY A 293 -8.56 16.77 -10.60
CA GLY A 293 -7.76 17.99 -10.77
C GLY A 293 -6.24 17.74 -10.96
N HIS A 294 -5.87 16.54 -11.37
CA HIS A 294 -4.57 16.15 -11.85
C HIS A 294 -4.47 16.54 -13.33
N GLY A 295 -3.42 17.27 -13.69
CA GLY A 295 -3.07 17.51 -15.08
C GLY A 295 -2.89 16.23 -15.89
N PRO A 296 -2.54 16.33 -17.18
CA PRO A 296 -2.30 15.16 -18.02
C PRO A 296 -1.33 14.19 -17.35
N THR A 297 -1.57 12.88 -17.52
CA THR A 297 -0.72 11.85 -16.94
C THR A 297 0.74 12.07 -17.35
N PRO A 298 1.69 12.11 -16.38
CA PRO A 298 3.11 12.23 -16.69
C PRO A 298 3.58 11.16 -17.69
N PRO A 299 4.46 11.52 -18.65
CA PRO A 299 5.02 10.55 -19.58
C PRO A 299 5.75 9.41 -18.84
N SER A 300 5.61 8.19 -19.35
CA SER A 300 6.40 7.07 -18.85
C SER A 300 7.79 7.07 -19.47
N LEU A 301 8.83 7.18 -18.64
CA LEU A 301 10.21 7.08 -19.09
C LEU A 301 10.79 5.68 -18.92
N LYS A 302 11.88 5.41 -19.65
CA LYS A 302 12.72 4.23 -19.45
C LYS A 302 13.84 4.56 -18.49
N TRP A 303 13.91 3.80 -17.39
CA TRP A 303 14.92 3.95 -16.35
C TRP A 303 15.85 2.73 -16.32
N SER A 304 17.15 2.97 -16.14
CA SER A 304 18.16 1.90 -15.99
C SER A 304 17.88 1.00 -14.78
N PHE A 305 17.31 1.59 -13.72
CA PHE A 305 16.92 0.91 -12.50
C PHE A 305 15.54 0.25 -12.57
N ALA A 306 14.85 0.23 -13.71
CA ALA A 306 13.54 -0.41 -13.85
C ALA A 306 13.65 -1.94 -13.95
N GLY A 307 12.59 -2.64 -13.53
CA GLY A 307 12.49 -4.10 -13.64
C GLY A 307 13.40 -4.89 -12.68
N PRO A 308 13.42 -6.23 -12.77
CA PRO A 308 13.99 -7.09 -11.72
C PRO A 308 15.51 -7.05 -11.62
N LEU A 309 16.19 -6.73 -12.73
CA LEU A 309 17.65 -6.68 -12.81
C LEU A 309 18.19 -5.26 -13.02
N GLY A 310 17.30 -4.26 -13.06
CA GLY A 310 17.68 -2.87 -13.27
C GLY A 310 18.56 -2.33 -12.14
N LYS A 311 19.55 -1.54 -12.54
CA LYS A 311 20.55 -0.89 -11.67
C LYS A 311 20.60 0.60 -11.95
N PHE A 312 21.04 1.38 -10.98
CA PHE A 312 21.30 2.79 -11.23
C PHE A 312 22.51 2.95 -12.16
N ASP A 313 22.44 3.98 -13.00
CA ASP A 313 23.60 4.43 -13.78
C ASP A 313 24.38 5.41 -12.89
N GLN A 314 25.63 5.07 -12.56
CA GLN A 314 26.44 5.86 -11.64
C GLN A 314 26.73 7.27 -12.19
N GLY A 315 26.99 7.41 -13.49
CA GLY A 315 27.21 8.71 -14.11
C GLY A 315 25.96 9.58 -14.03
N GLN A 316 24.78 8.99 -14.29
CA GLN A 316 23.50 9.65 -14.07
C GLN A 316 23.29 10.09 -12.62
N LEU A 317 23.62 9.24 -11.64
CA LEU A 317 23.52 9.63 -10.23
C LEU A 317 24.48 10.76 -9.85
N GLN A 318 25.70 10.77 -10.38
CA GLN A 318 26.68 11.84 -10.17
C GLN A 318 26.19 13.17 -10.75
N ARG A 319 25.66 13.16 -11.98
CA ARG A 319 25.04 14.34 -12.60
C ARG A 319 23.84 14.82 -11.81
N GLY A 320 22.97 13.91 -11.37
CA GLY A 320 21.82 14.20 -10.52
C GLY A 320 22.20 14.84 -9.18
N LEU A 321 23.25 14.34 -8.52
CA LEU A 321 23.82 14.93 -7.31
C LEU A 321 24.36 16.34 -7.56
N LYS A 322 25.04 16.56 -8.70
CA LYS A 322 25.55 17.88 -9.10
C LYS A 322 24.41 18.88 -9.27
N ILE A 323 23.35 18.51 -9.98
CA ILE A 323 22.13 19.33 -10.14
C ILE A 323 21.48 19.61 -8.78
N TYR A 324 21.36 18.61 -7.91
CA TYR A 324 20.84 18.81 -6.56
C TYR A 324 21.69 19.85 -5.80
N LYS A 325 23.01 19.69 -5.80
CA LYS A 325 23.93 20.60 -5.09
C LYS A 325 23.84 22.03 -5.64
N GLU A 326 23.91 22.20 -6.95
CA GLU A 326 24.01 23.53 -7.58
C GLU A 326 22.67 24.25 -7.71
N VAL A 327 21.54 23.52 -7.73
CA VAL A 327 20.21 24.10 -7.98
C VAL A 327 19.23 23.80 -6.84
N CYS A 328 18.95 22.52 -6.58
CA CYS A 328 17.85 22.15 -5.68
C CYS A 328 18.15 22.47 -4.21
N SER A 329 19.41 22.37 -3.78
CA SER A 329 19.82 22.53 -2.39
C SER A 329 19.64 23.95 -1.85
N ALA A 330 19.42 24.93 -2.72
CA ALA A 330 19.12 26.31 -2.33
C ALA A 330 17.77 26.43 -1.61
N CYS A 331 16.81 25.54 -1.92
CA CYS A 331 15.46 25.56 -1.35
C CYS A 331 15.12 24.28 -0.59
N HIS A 332 15.75 23.15 -0.93
CA HIS A 332 15.37 21.84 -0.43
C HIS A 332 16.47 21.18 0.39
N GLY A 333 16.06 20.45 1.43
CA GLY A 333 16.93 19.52 2.16
C GLY A 333 16.94 18.10 1.58
N LEU A 334 17.87 17.30 2.09
CA LEU A 334 17.96 15.85 1.84
C LEU A 334 18.28 15.13 3.16
N SER A 335 17.46 15.42 4.16
CA SER A 335 17.72 15.16 5.60
C SER A 335 17.82 13.68 5.99
N PHE A 336 17.40 12.75 5.13
CA PHE A 336 17.52 11.30 5.38
C PHE A 336 18.65 10.62 4.61
N VAL A 337 19.47 11.39 3.89
CA VAL A 337 20.69 10.89 3.24
C VAL A 337 21.91 11.39 4.00
N ALA A 338 22.75 10.49 4.46
CA ALA A 338 24.05 10.83 5.04
C ALA A 338 25.11 10.93 3.94
N PHE A 339 26.13 11.79 4.10
CA PHE A 339 27.18 11.96 3.08
C PHE A 339 27.92 10.65 2.80
N ARG A 340 28.10 9.78 3.81
CA ARG A 340 28.68 8.44 3.64
C ARG A 340 27.90 7.57 2.65
N ASN A 341 26.58 7.79 2.50
CA ASN A 341 25.77 6.99 1.58
C ASN A 341 26.19 7.20 0.12
N LEU A 342 26.84 8.32 -0.22
CA LEU A 342 27.41 8.54 -1.56
C LEU A 342 28.44 7.47 -1.95
N ALA A 343 29.06 6.82 -0.96
CA ALA A 343 30.02 5.74 -1.13
C ALA A 343 29.40 4.33 -0.98
N ASP A 344 28.09 4.22 -0.75
CA ASP A 344 27.44 2.92 -0.61
C ASP A 344 27.37 2.19 -1.96
N PRO A 345 27.47 0.84 -1.97
CA PRO A 345 27.23 0.05 -3.18
C PRO A 345 25.84 0.31 -3.77
N GLY A 346 25.77 0.58 -5.07
CA GLY A 346 24.54 0.95 -5.78
C GLY A 346 24.21 2.45 -5.71
N GLY A 347 25.07 3.26 -5.10
CA GLY A 347 25.00 4.73 -5.12
C GLY A 347 25.84 5.38 -6.21
N PRO A 348 26.10 6.70 -6.09
CA PRO A 348 26.82 7.49 -7.11
C PRO A 348 28.29 7.07 -7.35
N GLY A 349 28.80 6.08 -6.63
CA GLY A 349 30.13 5.49 -6.89
C GLY A 349 31.31 6.29 -6.32
N TYR A 350 31.07 7.13 -5.32
CA TYR A 350 32.16 7.87 -4.64
C TYR A 350 32.98 6.91 -3.78
N SER A 351 34.28 7.13 -3.68
CA SER A 351 35.09 6.54 -2.62
C SER A 351 34.75 7.18 -1.27
N ALA A 352 35.07 6.50 -0.16
CA ALA A 352 34.91 7.07 1.18
C ALA A 352 35.66 8.41 1.36
N ALA A 353 36.83 8.54 0.73
CA ALA A 353 37.60 9.78 0.74
C ALA A 353 36.90 10.91 -0.05
N GLN A 354 36.34 10.62 -1.22
CA GLN A 354 35.57 11.61 -1.99
C GLN A 354 34.27 12.01 -1.27
N ALA A 355 33.58 11.07 -0.63
CA ALA A 355 32.40 11.38 0.19
C ALA A 355 32.76 12.25 1.41
N ALA A 356 33.91 12.01 2.06
CA ALA A 356 34.41 12.84 3.14
C ALA A 356 34.80 14.25 2.65
N ALA A 357 35.47 14.36 1.51
CA ALA A 357 35.79 15.63 0.88
C ALA A 357 34.51 16.41 0.55
N PHE A 358 33.52 15.75 -0.05
CA PHE A 358 32.22 16.35 -0.35
C PHE A 358 31.49 16.83 0.91
N ALA A 359 31.51 16.04 1.99
CA ALA A 359 30.91 16.45 3.27
C ALA A 359 31.59 17.69 3.85
N SER A 360 32.91 17.82 3.67
CA SER A 360 33.69 18.93 4.22
C SER A 360 33.38 20.30 3.62
N ASP A 361 32.76 20.33 2.42
CA ASP A 361 32.26 21.56 1.79
C ASP A 361 31.09 22.18 2.56
N TYR A 362 30.41 21.40 3.40
CA TYR A 362 29.25 21.85 4.18
C TYR A 362 29.67 22.30 5.57
N LYS A 363 29.01 23.34 6.07
CA LYS A 363 29.05 23.73 7.48
C LYS A 363 27.87 23.08 8.20
N VAL A 364 28.17 22.37 9.28
CA VAL A 364 27.19 21.68 10.12
C VAL A 364 27.26 22.27 11.52
N LYS A 365 26.10 22.65 12.04
CA LYS A 365 25.95 23.05 13.44
C LYS A 365 25.99 21.81 14.33
N ASP A 366 26.88 21.79 15.31
CA ASP A 366 27.11 20.68 16.24
C ASP A 366 27.19 21.20 17.68
N GLY A 367 27.21 20.29 18.65
CA GLY A 367 27.27 20.57 20.08
C GLY A 367 26.04 20.08 20.86
N PRO A 368 25.86 20.54 22.11
CA PRO A 368 26.69 21.55 22.77
C PRO A 368 28.13 21.07 23.07
N ASP A 369 29.07 22.00 23.15
CA ASP A 369 30.40 21.76 23.71
C ASP A 369 30.37 21.63 25.24
N ASP A 370 31.54 21.48 25.88
CA ASP A 370 31.65 21.35 27.34
C ASP A 370 31.14 22.59 28.11
N LYS A 371 30.88 23.71 27.42
CA LYS A 371 30.30 24.95 27.99
C LYS A 371 28.81 25.11 27.68
N GLY A 372 28.19 24.18 26.97
CA GLY A 372 26.80 24.30 26.56
C GLY A 372 26.60 25.05 25.23
N GLU A 373 27.66 25.44 24.53
CA GLU A 373 27.58 26.28 23.33
C GLU A 373 27.52 25.42 22.05
N MET A 374 26.63 25.80 21.14
CA MET A 374 26.59 25.19 19.80
C MET A 374 27.66 25.84 18.92
N PHE A 375 28.36 25.04 18.13
CA PHE A 375 29.43 25.51 17.23
C PHE A 375 29.22 25.03 15.81
N GLU A 376 29.94 25.61 14.85
CA GLU A 376 29.97 25.15 13.46
C GLU A 376 31.26 24.39 13.17
N ARG A 377 31.14 23.31 12.42
CA ARG A 377 32.28 22.56 11.90
C ARG A 377 32.06 22.15 10.45
N ASN A 378 33.14 21.73 9.79
CA ASN A 378 33.02 21.07 8.51
C ASN A 378 32.22 19.77 8.67
N GLY A 379 31.43 19.43 7.66
CA GLY A 379 30.68 18.19 7.61
C GLY A 379 31.61 16.99 7.61
N ARG A 380 31.14 15.90 8.23
CA ARG A 380 31.79 14.58 8.22
C ARG A 380 30.88 13.57 7.52
N PRO A 381 31.40 12.41 7.06
CA PRO A 381 30.59 11.40 6.37
C PRO A 381 29.33 10.94 7.12
N ALA A 382 29.33 10.98 8.46
CA ALA A 382 28.18 10.58 9.28
C ALA A 382 27.05 11.63 9.32
N ASP A 383 27.31 12.87 8.92
CA ASP A 383 26.30 13.92 8.91
C ASP A 383 25.35 13.74 7.71
N TYR A 384 24.16 14.31 7.86
CA TYR A 384 23.12 14.34 6.83
C TYR A 384 23.23 15.62 6.00
N PHE A 385 22.71 15.57 4.78
CA PHE A 385 22.58 16.79 3.97
C PHE A 385 21.67 17.78 4.70
N PRO A 386 22.15 19.01 4.97
CA PRO A 386 21.41 19.97 5.77
C PRO A 386 20.22 20.55 5.00
N SER A 387 19.22 21.02 5.74
CA SER A 387 18.24 21.98 5.23
C SER A 387 18.93 23.33 4.99
N PRO A 388 18.61 24.05 3.89
CA PRO A 388 19.12 25.41 3.67
C PRO A 388 18.55 26.43 4.66
N TYR A 389 17.49 26.05 5.40
CA TYR A 389 16.83 26.91 6.38
C TYR A 389 16.94 26.35 7.80
N PRO A 390 17.11 27.23 8.81
CA PRO A 390 17.23 26.81 10.21
C PRO A 390 15.91 26.33 10.84
N ASN A 391 14.76 26.71 10.25
CA ASN A 391 13.42 26.29 10.68
C ASN A 391 12.39 26.51 9.56
N GLU A 392 11.18 25.97 9.75
CA GLU A 392 10.07 26.06 8.79
C GLU A 392 9.66 27.51 8.51
N GLN A 393 9.64 28.39 9.52
CA GLN A 393 9.22 29.78 9.34
C GLN A 393 10.20 30.55 8.43
N ALA A 394 11.51 30.33 8.59
CA ALA A 394 12.53 30.90 7.72
C ALA A 394 12.43 30.36 6.29
N ALA A 395 12.13 29.06 6.14
CA ALA A 395 11.88 28.45 4.84
C ALA A 395 10.66 29.08 4.15
N ARG A 396 9.54 29.23 4.86
CA ARG A 396 8.33 29.88 4.34
C ARG A 396 8.56 31.34 3.97
N ALA A 397 9.25 32.10 4.82
CA ALA A 397 9.57 33.49 4.54
C ALA A 397 10.37 33.64 3.24
N SER A 398 11.33 32.75 3.00
CA SER A 398 12.17 32.76 1.80
C SER A 398 11.45 32.29 0.53
N ASN A 399 10.34 31.55 0.67
CA ASN A 399 9.63 30.90 -0.43
C ASN A 399 8.17 31.38 -0.57
N GLY A 400 7.90 32.66 -0.28
CA GLY A 400 6.57 33.26 -0.51
C GLY A 400 5.44 32.59 0.28
N GLY A 401 5.73 32.12 1.49
CA GLY A 401 4.80 31.43 2.40
C GLY A 401 4.75 29.91 2.23
N ALA A 402 5.32 29.36 1.16
CA ALA A 402 5.37 27.93 0.91
C ALA A 402 6.51 27.26 1.67
N TYR A 403 6.28 26.04 2.18
CA TYR A 403 7.36 25.25 2.79
C TYR A 403 7.88 24.24 1.76
N PRO A 404 9.14 24.36 1.31
CA PRO A 404 9.73 23.39 0.40
C PRO A 404 9.76 21.99 1.05
N PRO A 405 9.35 20.94 0.34
CA PRO A 405 9.46 19.59 0.86
C PRO A 405 10.93 19.16 0.95
N ASP A 406 11.25 18.32 1.94
CA ASP A 406 12.49 17.55 1.94
C ASP A 406 12.47 16.55 0.76
N LEU A 407 13.59 16.46 0.04
CA LEU A 407 13.66 15.65 -1.18
C LEU A 407 14.08 14.20 -0.93
N SER A 408 14.41 13.80 0.29
CA SER A 408 14.98 12.47 0.57
C SER A 408 14.05 11.34 0.14
N LEU A 409 12.74 11.52 0.32
CA LEU A 409 11.72 10.50 0.00
C LEU A 409 10.78 10.94 -1.11
N ILE A 410 11.07 12.03 -1.81
CA ILE A 410 10.12 12.66 -2.74
C ILE A 410 9.72 11.76 -3.90
N ALA A 411 10.65 10.93 -4.39
CA ALA A 411 10.38 9.94 -5.43
C ALA A 411 9.48 8.78 -4.97
N LYS A 412 9.22 8.65 -3.66
CA LYS A 412 8.25 7.72 -3.09
C LYS A 412 6.99 8.42 -2.61
N ALA A 413 7.09 9.69 -2.23
CA ALA A 413 6.00 10.53 -1.76
C ALA A 413 5.16 11.18 -2.88
N ARG A 414 5.60 11.07 -4.13
CA ARG A 414 4.92 11.63 -5.30
C ARG A 414 4.72 10.56 -6.37
N GLY A 415 3.64 10.70 -7.13
CA GLY A 415 3.29 9.78 -8.19
C GLY A 415 1.95 10.13 -8.82
N TYR A 416 1.41 9.20 -9.59
CA TYR A 416 0.12 9.33 -10.26
C TYR A 416 -0.54 7.96 -10.43
N GLU A 417 -1.84 7.95 -10.65
CA GLU A 417 -2.57 6.74 -10.99
C GLU A 417 -2.49 6.46 -12.50
N ARG A 418 -2.25 5.19 -12.86
CA ARG A 418 -2.34 4.71 -14.25
C ARG A 418 -3.74 4.20 -14.62
N GLY A 419 -4.63 4.10 -13.64
CA GLY A 419 -6.00 3.61 -13.81
C GLY A 419 -6.11 2.11 -14.12
N PHE A 420 -7.35 1.66 -14.31
CA PHE A 420 -7.67 0.30 -14.76
C PHE A 420 -7.63 0.22 -16.30
N PRO A 421 -7.10 -0.86 -16.90
CA PRO A 421 -6.58 -2.08 -16.29
C PRO A 421 -5.08 -2.04 -15.96
N GLN A 422 -4.41 -0.90 -16.14
CA GLN A 422 -2.95 -0.79 -16.04
C GLN A 422 -2.41 -1.22 -14.68
N PHE A 423 -3.11 -0.94 -13.58
CA PHE A 423 -2.65 -1.40 -12.25
C PHE A 423 -2.46 -2.93 -12.20
N ILE A 424 -3.33 -3.72 -12.85
CA ILE A 424 -3.20 -5.19 -12.87
C ILE A 424 -1.90 -5.57 -13.56
N PHE A 425 -1.62 -4.96 -14.71
CA PHE A 425 -0.39 -5.23 -15.45
C PHE A 425 0.85 -4.75 -14.70
N ASP A 426 0.79 -3.61 -14.00
CA ASP A 426 1.90 -3.07 -13.22
C ASP A 426 2.41 -4.05 -12.16
N ALA A 427 1.51 -4.81 -11.52
CA ALA A 427 1.88 -5.83 -10.54
C ALA A 427 2.73 -6.96 -11.14
N PHE A 428 2.53 -7.28 -12.43
CA PHE A 428 3.30 -8.32 -13.14
C PHE A 428 4.51 -7.76 -13.89
N MET A 429 4.39 -6.54 -14.42
CA MET A 429 5.45 -5.84 -15.15
C MET A 429 6.43 -5.10 -14.22
N GLN A 430 6.14 -5.09 -12.90
CA GLN A 430 6.95 -4.48 -11.85
C GLN A 430 7.14 -2.96 -12.00
N PHE A 431 6.14 -2.29 -12.57
CA PHE A 431 6.23 -0.85 -12.75
C PHE A 431 6.09 -0.13 -11.41
N GLN A 432 7.12 0.64 -11.05
CA GLN A 432 7.22 1.39 -9.77
C GLN A 432 7.80 2.81 -9.98
N GLU A 433 8.00 3.21 -11.23
CA GLU A 433 8.71 4.43 -11.60
C GLU A 433 7.79 5.67 -11.66
N LYS A 434 6.61 5.60 -11.01
CA LYS A 434 5.63 6.70 -10.94
C LYS A 434 6.23 7.99 -10.40
N GLY A 435 7.02 7.89 -9.33
CA GLY A 435 7.67 9.04 -8.70
C GLY A 435 8.72 9.72 -9.56
N PRO A 436 9.78 9.03 -10.04
CA PRO A 436 10.76 9.65 -10.93
C PRO A 436 10.14 10.15 -12.25
N ASN A 437 9.13 9.47 -12.80
CA ASN A 437 8.37 10.00 -13.94
C ASN A 437 7.64 11.31 -13.60
N TYR A 438 7.02 11.39 -12.43
CA TYR A 438 6.33 12.60 -11.98
C TYR A 438 7.31 13.76 -11.77
N ILE A 439 8.45 13.52 -11.12
CA ILE A 439 9.46 14.57 -10.86
C ILE A 439 10.02 15.09 -12.19
N ASP A 440 10.36 14.20 -13.11
CA ASP A 440 10.87 14.56 -14.44
C ASP A 440 9.86 15.44 -15.20
N ALA A 441 8.60 15.01 -15.22
CA ALA A 441 7.52 15.75 -15.86
C ALA A 441 7.29 17.11 -15.17
N LEU A 442 7.28 17.16 -13.84
CA LEU A 442 7.11 18.38 -13.06
C LEU A 442 8.16 19.42 -13.42
N LEU A 443 9.44 19.02 -13.46
CA LEU A 443 10.55 19.93 -13.75
C LEU A 443 10.52 20.48 -15.18
N GLN A 444 9.96 19.73 -16.13
CA GLN A 444 9.78 20.15 -17.52
C GLN A 444 8.43 20.86 -17.77
N GLY A 445 7.48 20.76 -16.85
CA GLY A 445 6.08 21.17 -17.04
C GLY A 445 5.79 22.65 -16.86
N TYR A 446 6.81 23.50 -16.69
CA TYR A 446 6.64 24.95 -16.52
C TYR A 446 6.34 25.62 -17.87
N GLU A 447 5.22 26.35 -17.93
CA GLU A 447 4.83 27.14 -19.10
C GLU A 447 4.72 28.62 -18.71
N ASP A 448 5.15 29.51 -19.61
CA ASP A 448 5.21 30.96 -19.31
C ASP A 448 3.83 31.61 -19.19
N LYS A 449 2.77 30.96 -19.72
CA LYS A 449 1.40 31.46 -19.68
C LYS A 449 0.45 30.34 -19.28
N ALA A 450 -0.46 30.64 -18.36
CA ALA A 450 -1.56 29.75 -18.05
C ALA A 450 -2.54 29.66 -19.25
N PRO A 451 -3.22 28.52 -19.45
CA PRO A 451 -4.27 28.39 -20.46
C PRO A 451 -5.39 29.42 -20.29
N ALA A 452 -6.03 29.78 -21.40
CA ALA A 452 -7.14 30.72 -21.40
C ALA A 452 -8.26 30.23 -20.46
N GLY A 453 -8.68 31.09 -19.53
CA GLY A 453 -9.72 30.78 -18.53
C GLY A 453 -9.21 30.19 -17.22
N PHE A 454 -7.90 29.94 -17.07
CA PHE A 454 -7.31 29.52 -15.80
C PHE A 454 -6.80 30.73 -15.01
N GLU A 455 -7.38 31.00 -13.85
CA GLU A 455 -6.90 32.04 -12.93
C GLU A 455 -5.77 31.48 -12.06
N LEU A 456 -4.55 31.94 -12.32
CA LEU A 456 -3.39 31.53 -11.54
C LEU A 456 -3.37 32.30 -10.20
N PRO A 457 -3.38 31.60 -9.05
CA PRO A 457 -3.30 32.26 -7.75
C PRO A 457 -2.06 33.14 -7.63
N GLN A 458 -2.19 34.29 -6.95
CA GLN A 458 -1.09 35.25 -6.80
C GLN A 458 0.17 34.59 -6.23
N GLY A 459 1.32 34.84 -6.87
CA GLY A 459 2.62 34.27 -6.46
C GLY A 459 2.76 32.77 -6.70
N SER A 460 1.92 32.18 -7.55
CA SER A 460 2.08 30.82 -8.06
C SER A 460 2.54 30.85 -9.52
N TYR A 461 3.07 29.72 -9.99
CA TYR A 461 3.52 29.48 -11.36
C TYR A 461 2.65 28.38 -11.97
N TYR A 462 2.37 28.49 -13.27
CA TYR A 462 1.63 27.45 -13.96
C TYR A 462 2.54 26.25 -14.23
N ASN A 463 2.08 25.06 -13.85
CA ASN A 463 2.75 23.81 -14.16
C ASN A 463 1.74 22.78 -14.67
N LYS A 464 2.03 22.21 -15.84
CA LYS A 464 1.16 21.25 -16.51
C LYS A 464 0.87 19.99 -15.69
N TYR A 465 1.83 19.49 -14.91
CA TYR A 465 1.74 18.20 -14.22
C TYR A 465 1.48 18.33 -12.71
N PHE A 466 1.59 19.53 -12.16
CA PHE A 466 1.29 19.77 -10.74
C PHE A 466 -0.23 19.67 -10.49
N PRO A 467 -0.69 18.98 -9.43
CA PRO A 467 -2.10 18.97 -9.06
C PRO A 467 -2.66 20.39 -8.89
N GLY A 468 -3.77 20.69 -9.57
CA GLY A 468 -4.36 22.02 -9.60
C GLY A 468 -3.59 23.07 -10.41
N HIS A 469 -2.53 22.67 -11.13
CA HIS A 469 -1.72 23.49 -12.05
C HIS A 469 -1.03 24.72 -11.48
N ALA A 470 -1.22 25.05 -10.20
CA ALA A 470 -0.66 26.21 -9.54
C ALA A 470 0.39 25.78 -8.51
N ILE A 471 1.67 25.94 -8.85
CA ILE A 471 2.79 25.58 -7.96
C ILE A 471 3.45 26.83 -7.38
N LYS A 472 3.86 26.80 -6.11
CA LYS A 472 4.60 27.91 -5.46
C LYS A 472 6.10 27.91 -5.71
N MET A 473 6.62 26.85 -6.35
CA MET A 473 8.01 26.70 -6.73
C MET A 473 8.24 27.37 -8.09
N PRO A 474 9.13 28.37 -8.22
CA PRO A 474 9.51 28.93 -9.52
C PRO A 474 10.19 27.88 -10.39
N LYS A 475 10.29 28.12 -11.71
CA LYS A 475 11.01 27.24 -12.63
C LYS A 475 12.47 27.09 -12.17
N PRO A 476 12.92 25.90 -11.74
CA PRO A 476 14.23 25.77 -11.10
C PRO A 476 15.38 25.55 -12.10
N LEU A 477 15.06 25.05 -13.30
CA LEU A 477 16.02 24.61 -14.30
C LEU A 477 15.90 25.41 -15.60
N SER A 478 17.04 25.78 -16.16
CA SER A 478 17.19 26.43 -17.48
C SER A 478 18.33 25.80 -18.26
N ASP A 479 18.26 25.79 -19.60
CA ASP A 479 19.34 25.25 -20.44
C ASP A 479 20.67 25.98 -20.18
N GLY A 480 21.78 25.23 -20.16
CA GLY A 480 23.12 25.78 -19.89
C GLY A 480 23.42 26.10 -18.42
N GLN A 481 22.48 25.87 -17.48
CA GLN A 481 22.66 26.23 -16.07
C GLN A 481 23.71 25.39 -15.33
N VAL A 482 23.80 24.09 -15.65
CA VAL A 482 24.77 23.15 -15.04
C VAL A 482 25.60 22.49 -16.14
N THR A 483 26.92 22.50 -16.00
CA THR A 483 27.84 21.86 -16.95
C THR A 483 28.27 20.49 -16.43
N PHE A 484 28.43 19.52 -17.32
CA PHE A 484 28.89 18.17 -16.96
C PHE A 484 30.26 17.88 -17.53
N ASP A 485 31.11 17.26 -16.72
CA ASP A 485 32.49 16.95 -17.09
C ASP A 485 32.57 15.78 -18.10
N ASP A 486 31.48 15.01 -18.23
CA ASP A 486 31.34 13.87 -19.15
C ASP A 486 30.77 14.26 -20.53
N GLY A 487 30.54 15.56 -20.78
CA GLY A 487 29.99 16.07 -22.05
C GLY A 487 28.49 15.82 -22.24
N SER A 488 27.75 15.41 -21.20
CA SER A 488 26.30 15.24 -21.28
C SER A 488 25.59 16.56 -21.63
N PRO A 489 24.42 16.51 -22.31
CA PRO A 489 23.71 17.71 -22.74
C PRO A 489 23.32 18.63 -21.58
N ALA A 490 23.65 19.92 -21.69
CA ALA A 490 23.29 20.95 -20.73
C ALA A 490 21.84 21.45 -20.98
N THR A 491 20.86 20.56 -20.85
CA THR A 491 19.44 20.85 -21.15
C THR A 491 18.53 20.52 -19.98
N VAL A 492 17.39 21.22 -19.87
CA VAL A 492 16.38 20.95 -18.83
C VAL A 492 15.91 19.49 -18.86
N GLN A 493 15.77 18.89 -20.04
CA GLN A 493 15.38 17.48 -20.18
C GLN A 493 16.43 16.54 -19.56
N GLN A 494 17.71 16.77 -19.82
CA GLN A 494 18.79 15.98 -19.23
C GLN A 494 18.85 16.18 -17.71
N TYR A 495 18.72 17.43 -17.26
CA TYR A 495 18.74 17.75 -15.82
C TYR A 495 17.59 17.10 -15.07
N ALA A 496 16.36 17.23 -15.58
CA ALA A 496 15.17 16.65 -14.98
C ALA A 496 15.29 15.12 -14.85
N LYS A 497 15.82 14.46 -15.88
CA LYS A 497 16.01 13.00 -15.88
C LYS A 497 17.07 12.57 -14.87
N ASP A 498 18.22 13.26 -14.82
CA ASP A 498 19.32 12.88 -13.93
C ASP A 498 19.00 13.16 -12.46
N VAL A 499 18.42 14.32 -12.14
CA VAL A 499 18.01 14.62 -10.75
C VAL A 499 16.88 13.69 -10.29
N SER A 500 15.94 13.32 -11.17
CA SER A 500 14.88 12.36 -10.83
C SER A 500 15.43 10.98 -10.50
N ALA A 501 16.45 10.51 -11.22
CA ALA A 501 17.14 9.26 -10.90
C ALA A 501 17.91 9.34 -9.57
N PHE A 502 18.59 10.46 -9.31
CA PHE A 502 19.27 10.70 -8.03
C PHE A 502 18.29 10.73 -6.85
N LEU A 503 17.14 11.39 -7.00
CA LEU A 503 16.10 11.43 -5.96
C LEU A 503 15.42 10.08 -5.76
N MET A 504 15.31 9.26 -6.80
CA MET A 504 14.87 7.86 -6.67
C MET A 504 15.90 7.02 -5.90
N TRP A 505 17.20 7.21 -6.15
CA TRP A 505 18.25 6.58 -5.36
C TRP A 505 18.23 7.07 -3.90
N ALA A 506 18.11 8.38 -3.65
CA ALA A 506 18.03 8.94 -2.31
C ALA A 506 16.88 8.32 -1.50
N ALA A 507 15.73 8.09 -2.15
CA ALA A 507 14.57 7.49 -1.51
C ALA A 507 14.66 5.98 -1.34
N GLU A 508 15.55 5.31 -2.06
CA GLU A 508 15.74 3.86 -2.00
C GLU A 508 17.20 3.46 -2.30
N PRO A 509 18.17 3.82 -1.44
CA PRO A 509 19.60 3.64 -1.73
C PRO A 509 20.00 2.16 -1.79
N HIS A 510 19.18 1.28 -1.23
CA HIS A 510 19.39 -0.16 -1.21
C HIS A 510 18.57 -0.93 -2.26
N LEU A 511 18.00 -0.24 -3.26
CA LEU A 511 17.19 -0.85 -4.32
C LEU A 511 17.91 -2.03 -5.00
N GLU A 512 19.17 -1.85 -5.39
CA GLU A 512 19.96 -2.90 -6.05
C GLU A 512 20.22 -4.09 -5.13
N ALA A 513 20.57 -3.82 -3.87
CA ALA A 513 20.80 -4.86 -2.87
C ALA A 513 19.51 -5.67 -2.63
N ARG A 514 18.37 -4.99 -2.49
CA ARG A 514 17.05 -5.62 -2.33
C ARG A 514 16.72 -6.54 -3.49
N LYS A 515 16.89 -6.08 -4.74
CA LYS A 515 16.63 -6.90 -5.93
C LYS A 515 17.55 -8.12 -6.02
N ARG A 516 18.84 -7.94 -5.74
CA ARG A 516 19.81 -9.04 -5.72
C ARG A 516 19.45 -10.09 -4.68
N THR A 517 19.12 -9.68 -3.46
CA THR A 517 18.65 -10.59 -2.40
C THR A 517 17.34 -11.27 -2.81
N GLY A 518 16.41 -10.53 -3.43
CA GLY A 518 15.17 -11.09 -3.94
C GLY A 518 15.38 -12.20 -4.97
N LEU A 519 16.30 -12.03 -5.91
CA LEU A 519 16.65 -13.05 -6.88
C LEU A 519 17.19 -14.32 -6.20
N GLN A 520 18.09 -14.17 -5.22
CA GLN A 520 18.65 -15.30 -4.46
C GLN A 520 17.56 -16.04 -3.68
N VAL A 521 16.68 -15.31 -2.99
CA VAL A 521 15.58 -15.89 -2.22
C VAL A 521 14.59 -16.61 -3.13
N MET A 522 14.21 -16.02 -4.26
CA MET A 522 13.29 -16.66 -5.20
C MET A 522 13.86 -17.93 -5.82
N LEU A 523 15.15 -17.93 -6.21
CA LEU A 523 15.82 -19.14 -6.72
C LEU A 523 15.85 -20.26 -5.66
N PHE A 524 16.19 -19.92 -4.41
CA PHE A 524 16.14 -20.87 -3.31
C PHE A 524 14.73 -21.43 -3.11
N LEU A 525 13.71 -20.57 -3.02
CA LEU A 525 12.32 -20.98 -2.82
C LEU A 525 11.78 -21.83 -3.97
N LEU A 526 12.22 -21.57 -5.21
CA LEU A 526 11.83 -22.36 -6.38
C LEU A 526 12.40 -23.79 -6.28
N VAL A 527 13.70 -23.92 -6.02
CA VAL A 527 14.34 -25.24 -5.84
C VAL A 527 13.74 -25.98 -4.65
N PHE A 528 13.59 -25.30 -3.52
CA PHE A 528 13.04 -25.90 -2.30
C PHE A 528 11.58 -26.32 -2.46
N SER A 529 10.75 -25.52 -3.14
CA SER A 529 9.38 -25.90 -3.49
C SER A 529 9.33 -27.12 -4.41
N GLY A 530 10.27 -27.23 -5.36
CA GLY A 530 10.43 -28.41 -6.21
C GLY A 530 10.74 -29.67 -5.41
N LEU A 531 11.70 -29.60 -4.48
CA LEU A 531 12.02 -30.71 -3.58
C LEU A 531 10.83 -31.10 -2.72
N LEU A 532 10.15 -30.13 -2.09
CA LEU A 532 8.95 -30.39 -1.28
C LEU A 532 7.80 -30.97 -2.11
N TYR A 533 7.65 -30.56 -3.37
CA TYR A 533 6.66 -31.16 -4.27
C TYR A 533 6.91 -32.65 -4.48
N PHE A 534 8.16 -33.06 -4.74
CA PHE A 534 8.51 -34.48 -4.90
C PHE A 534 8.40 -35.26 -3.60
N THR A 535 8.83 -34.68 -2.47
CA THR A 535 8.65 -35.28 -1.15
C THR A 535 7.17 -35.48 -0.84
N LYS A 536 6.33 -34.45 -1.08
CA LYS A 536 4.88 -34.54 -0.95
C LYS A 536 4.33 -35.66 -1.83
N LYS A 537 4.72 -35.72 -3.10
CA LYS A 537 4.26 -36.77 -4.02
C LYS A 537 4.61 -38.16 -3.53
N LYS A 538 5.83 -38.36 -3.00
CA LYS A 538 6.27 -39.64 -2.44
C LYS A 538 5.50 -40.01 -1.17
N VAL A 539 5.36 -39.08 -0.23
CA VAL A 539 4.62 -39.31 1.03
C VAL A 539 3.15 -39.64 0.76
N TRP A 540 2.52 -38.94 -0.18
CA TRP A 540 1.10 -39.12 -0.50
C TRP A 540 0.83 -40.28 -1.49
N ALA A 541 1.87 -40.97 -1.97
CA ALA A 541 1.71 -42.08 -2.93
C ALA A 541 0.94 -43.26 -2.33
N ASP A 542 1.17 -43.56 -1.05
CA ASP A 542 0.57 -44.70 -0.35
C ASP A 542 -0.78 -44.38 0.30
N ALA A 543 -1.20 -43.10 0.26
CA ALA A 543 -2.46 -42.62 0.82
C ALA A 543 -3.63 -42.56 -0.17
N HIS A 544 -3.38 -42.88 -1.45
CA HIS A 544 -4.39 -42.86 -2.52
C HIS A 544 -4.71 -44.25 -3.05
#